data_AF-A0A7K9TBA5-F1
#
_entry.id   AF-A0A7K9TBA5-F1
#
_cell.length_a   1.000
_cell.length_b   1.000
_cell.length_c   1.000
_cell.angle_alpha   90.00
_cell.angle_beta   90.00
_cell.angle_gamma   90.00
#
_symmetry.space_group_name_H-M   'P 1'
#
loop_
_entity.id
_entity.type
_entity.pdbx_description
1 polymer ?
#
loop_
_entity_poly.entity_id
_entity_poly.type
_entity_poly.pdbx_seq_one_letter_code
_entity_poly.pdbx_strand_id
1 'polypeptide(L)' 'ALGTLLTSSLPPAGLNVYSLLKHETLVLTLDTVTFLEQKLLWHDTRYSPLYPFSLPYSDFP' A
#
# COMPACT_ATOMS: atom_id res chain seq x y z
N ALA A 1 22.45 21.00 17.10
CA ALA A 1 21.03 21.18 16.77
C ALA A 1 20.71 20.32 15.55
N LEU A 2 20.44 19.02 15.75
CA LEU A 2 20.01 18.13 14.68
C LEU A 2 18.50 18.30 14.56
N GLY A 3 18.08 18.97 13.48
CA GLY A 3 16.70 19.26 13.19
C GLY A 3 15.87 17.99 13.24
N THR A 4 14.78 18.05 14.00
CA THR A 4 13.71 17.07 14.04
C THR A 4 13.30 16.76 12.60
N LEU A 5 13.74 15.63 12.04
CA LEU A 5 13.17 15.12 10.80
C LEU A 5 11.68 14.93 11.08
N LEU A 6 10.83 15.71 10.41
CA LEU A 6 9.38 15.60 10.52
C LEU A 6 8.95 14.26 9.89
N THR A 7 9.14 13.16 10.62
CA THR A 7 8.77 11.83 10.15
C THR A 7 7.26 11.68 10.26
N SER A 8 6.55 11.84 9.15
CA SER A 8 5.16 11.42 9.07
C SER A 8 5.10 9.89 8.95
N SER A 9 4.45 9.23 9.91
CA SER A 9 4.15 7.79 9.81
C SER A 9 2.73 7.59 9.30
N LEU A 10 2.55 6.66 8.37
CA LEU A 10 1.27 6.30 7.77
C LEU A 10 1.15 4.77 7.78
N PRO A 11 -0.04 4.21 8.03
CA PRO A 11 -0.25 2.77 7.86
C PRO A 11 -0.09 2.38 6.38
N PRO A 12 0.31 1.14 6.06
CA PRO A 12 0.46 0.67 4.67
C PRO A 12 -0.80 0.88 3.81
N ALA A 13 -1.98 0.70 4.40
CA ALA A 13 -3.26 0.91 3.72
C ALA A 13 -3.56 2.39 3.38
N GLY A 14 -2.86 3.34 4.00
CA GLY A 14 -3.02 4.79 3.76
C GLY A 14 -1.99 5.38 2.80
N LEU A 15 -1.09 4.55 2.24
CA LEU A 15 -0.08 4.99 1.28
C LEU A 15 -0.77 5.51 0.00
N ASN A 16 -0.36 6.69 -0.46
CA ASN A 16 -0.91 7.30 -1.67
C ASN A 16 0.17 8.08 -2.42
N VAL A 17 -0.06 8.30 -3.72
CA VAL A 17 0.93 8.95 -4.60
C VAL A 17 1.22 10.39 -4.15
N TYR A 18 0.22 11.11 -3.64
CA TYR A 18 0.41 12.47 -3.17
C TYR A 18 1.40 12.54 -2.00
N SER A 19 1.27 11.66 -0.99
CA SER A 19 2.21 11.62 0.13
C SER A 19 3.59 11.13 -0.30
N LEU A 20 3.69 10.26 -1.30
CA LEU A 20 4.97 9.84 -1.89
C LEU A 20 5.72 11.00 -2.54
N LEU A 21 5.02 11.87 -3.28
CA LEU A 21 5.61 13.03 -3.96
C LEU A 21 5.93 14.18 -3.00
N LYS A 22 5.21 14.26 -1.87
CA LYS A 22 5.39 15.32 -0.87
C LYS A 22 6.66 15.14 -0.03
N HIS A 23 7.07 13.89 0.22
CA HIS A 23 8.25 13.58 1.03
C HIS A 23 9.43 13.28 0.13
N GLU A 24 10.61 13.78 0.49
CA GLU A 24 11.85 13.53 -0.25
C GLU A 24 12.32 12.07 -0.15
N THR A 25 12.00 11.39 0.96
CA THR A 25 12.42 10.01 1.22
C THR A 25 11.28 9.20 1.81
N LEU A 26 11.13 7.97 1.31
CA LEU A 26 10.20 6.96 1.81
C LEU A 26 10.99 5.86 2.53
N VAL A 27 10.55 5.48 3.72
CA VAL A 27 11.09 4.33 4.46
C VAL A 27 9.97 3.31 4.64
N LEU A 28 10.23 2.06 4.25
CA LEU A 28 9.28 0.95 4.36
C LEU A 28 9.87 -0.15 5.24
N THR A 29 9.05 -0.73 6.11
CA THR A 29 9.41 -1.96 6.83
C THR A 29 9.25 -3.18 5.91
N LEU A 30 9.91 -4.28 6.23
CA LEU A 30 9.78 -5.53 5.47
C LEU A 30 8.32 -6.02 5.42
N ASP A 31 7.59 -5.90 6.53
CA ASP A 31 6.16 -6.23 6.60
C ASP A 31 5.33 -5.36 5.67
N THR A 32 5.68 -4.07 5.56
CA THR A 32 5.00 -3.14 4.65
C THR A 32 5.25 -3.51 3.19
N VAL A 33 6.49 -3.88 2.85
CA VAL A 33 6.83 -4.34 1.49
C VAL A 33 6.01 -5.59 1.15
N THR A 34 6.00 -6.59 2.03
CA THR A 34 5.24 -7.84 1.83
C THR A 34 3.75 -7.57 1.64
N PHE A 35 3.17 -6.68 2.46
CA PHE A 35 1.77 -6.27 2.34
C PHE A 35 1.46 -5.58 1.00
N LEU A 36 2.33 -4.67 0.56
CA LEU A 36 2.15 -3.95 -0.70
C LEU A 36 2.30 -4.89 -1.90
N GLU A 37 3.29 -5.78 -1.89
CA GLU A 37 3.49 -6.77 -2.95
C GLU A 37 2.26 -7.66 -3.13
N GLN A 38 1.73 -8.23 -2.03
CA GLN A 38 0.54 -9.07 -2.09
C GLN A 38 -0.66 -8.35 -2.70
N LYS A 39 -0.91 -7.09 -2.30
CA LYS A 39 -2.06 -6.32 -2.80
C LYS A 39 -1.88 -5.82 -4.23
N LEU A 40 -0.68 -5.37 -4.59
CA LEU A 40 -0.41 -4.83 -5.92
C LEU A 40 -0.37 -5.95 -6.96
N LEU A 41 0.34 -7.06 -6.67
CA LEU A 41 0.47 -8.18 -7.61
C LEU A 41 -0.84 -8.94 -7.82
N TRP A 42 -1.76 -8.93 -6.85
CA TRP A 42 -3.10 -9.50 -7.05
C TRP A 42 -3.83 -8.87 -8.25
N HIS A 43 -3.56 -7.60 -8.56
CA HIS A 43 -4.19 -6.93 -9.69
C HIS A 43 -3.68 -7.41 -11.06
N ASP A 44 -2.49 -8.02 -11.14
CA ASP A 44 -1.91 -8.49 -12.40
C ASP A 44 -2.50 -9.84 -12.84
N THR A 45 -2.91 -10.68 -11.89
CA THR A 45 -3.37 -12.06 -12.16
C THR A 45 -4.88 -12.25 -12.03
N ARG A 46 -5.61 -11.26 -11.49
CA ARG A 46 -7.06 -11.38 -11.26
C ARG A 46 -7.88 -11.33 -12.55
N TYR A 47 -9.04 -11.97 -12.50
CA TYR A 47 -10.07 -11.77 -13.52
C TYR A 47 -10.75 -10.39 -13.39
N SER A 48 -11.47 -9.99 -14.44
CA SER A 48 -12.36 -8.84 -14.39
C SER A 48 -13.46 -9.06 -13.33
N PRO A 49 -13.85 -8.05 -12.54
CA PRO A 49 -14.88 -8.22 -11.51
C PRO A 49 -16.21 -8.64 -12.14
N LEU A 50 -16.84 -9.69 -11.59
CA LEU A 50 -18.22 -10.08 -11.92
C LEU A 50 -19.24 -9.22 -11.15
N TYR A 51 -18.88 -8.86 -9.91
CA TYR A 51 -19.63 -8.00 -9.00
C TYR A 51 -18.64 -7.31 -8.04
N PRO A 52 -19.07 -6.37 -7.17
CA PRO A 52 -18.14 -5.66 -6.28
C PRO A 52 -17.31 -6.60 -5.40
N PHE A 53 -16.00 -6.33 -5.24
CA PHE A 53 -15.07 -7.12 -4.41
C PHE A 53 -15.40 -7.14 -2.91
N SER A 54 -16.37 -6.33 -2.47
CA SER A 54 -16.91 -6.38 -1.10
C SER A 54 -17.82 -7.59 -0.84
N LEU A 55 -18.22 -8.32 -1.89
CA LEU A 55 -19.02 -9.54 -1.80
C LEU A 55 -18.11 -10.78 -1.79
N PRO A 56 -18.59 -11.95 -1.36
CA PRO A 56 -17.74 -13.13 -1.17
C PRO A 56 -17.17 -13.66 -2.49
N TYR A 57 -15.85 -13.78 -2.56
CA TYR A 57 -15.10 -14.47 -3.61
C TYR A 57 -14.33 -15.63 -2.99
N SER A 58 -14.15 -16.73 -3.73
CA SER A 58 -13.46 -17.93 -3.21
C SER A 58 -11.95 -17.72 -3.02
N ASP A 59 -11.36 -16.82 -3.79
CA ASP A 59 -9.93 -16.63 -3.99
C ASP A 59 -9.49 -15.16 -3.81
N PHE A 60 -10.36 -14.32 -3.24
CA PHE A 60 -10.00 -12.95 -2.90
C PHE A 60 -9.17 -12.93 -1.61
N PRO A 61 -8.01 -12.25 -1.61
CA PRO A 61 -7.09 -12.21 -0.47
C PRO A 61 -7.61 -11.39 0.72
#